data_AF-A0A3S4GID0-F1
#
_entry.id   AF-A0A3S4GID0-F1
#
_cell.length_a   1.000
_cell.length_b   1.000
_cell.length_c   1.000
_cell.angle_alpha   90.00
_cell.angle_beta   90.00
_cell.angle_gamma   90.00
#
_symmetry.space_group_name_H-M   'P 1'
#
loop_
_entity.id
_entity.type
_entity.pdbx_description
1 polymer ?
#
loop_
_entity_poly.entity_id
_entity_poly.type
_entity_poly.pdbx_seq_one_letter_code
_entity_poly.pdbx_strand_id
1 'polypeptide(L)' 'MKNVIRTPETHPLTWRLRDDKQPVWLDEYRSKNGYEGARKALTGLSPDEIVSQVKDAGLKGRGGAGFSPV' A
#
# COMPACT_ATOMS: atom_id res chain seq x y z
N MET A 1 -14.58 11.80 21.53
CA MET A 1 -13.48 11.65 20.55
C MET A 1 -14.06 11.93 19.17
N LYS A 2 -13.40 12.72 18.31
CA LYS A 2 -13.93 12.99 16.97
C LYS A 2 -13.82 11.70 16.14
N ASN A 3 -14.93 11.23 15.58
CA ASN A 3 -14.90 10.15 14.59
C ASN A 3 -14.19 10.68 13.34
N VAL A 4 -12.94 10.27 13.14
CA VAL A 4 -12.20 10.57 11.92
C VAL A 4 -12.57 9.52 10.89
N ILE A 5 -13.38 9.89 9.91
CA ILE A 5 -13.69 9.03 8.76
C ILE A 5 -12.42 8.95 7.91
N ARG A 6 -11.86 7.74 7.77
CA ARG A 6 -10.68 7.49 6.95
C ARG A 6 -11.09 6.99 5.58
N THR A 7 -10.74 7.73 4.54
CA THR A 7 -10.96 7.34 3.15
C THR A 7 -9.62 7.09 2.45
N PRO A 8 -9.59 6.41 1.29
CA PRO A 8 -8.37 6.27 0.50
C PRO A 8 -7.70 7.60 0.13
N GLU A 9 -8.48 8.66 -0.06
CA GLU A 9 -8.00 9.98 -0.47
C GLU A 9 -7.42 10.76 0.71
N THR A 10 -8.04 10.63 1.89
CA THR A 10 -7.63 11.37 3.11
C THR A 10 -6.57 10.62 3.93
N HIS A 11 -6.60 9.29 3.88
CA HIS A 11 -5.78 8.40 4.71
C HIS A 11 -5.26 7.22 3.87
N PRO A 12 -4.53 7.46 2.77
CA PRO A 12 -4.21 6.44 1.76
C PRO A 12 -3.53 5.18 2.31
N LEU A 13 -2.72 5.33 3.37
CA LEU A 13 -1.99 4.24 4.00
C LEU A 13 -2.71 3.61 5.19
N THR A 14 -3.65 4.32 5.82
CA THR A 14 -4.20 3.95 7.13
C THR A 14 -5.70 3.73 7.14
N TRP A 15 -6.41 4.02 6.05
CA TRP A 15 -7.87 3.82 5.96
C TRP A 15 -8.30 2.36 6.13
N ARG A 16 -7.41 1.40 5.88
CA ARG A 16 -7.68 -0.04 6.04
C ARG A 16 -7.55 -0.53 7.50
N LEU A 17 -6.92 0.25 8.38
CA LEU A 17 -6.68 -0.13 9.78
C LEU A 17 -7.98 -0.14 10.59
N ARG A 18 -8.03 -0.97 11.63
CA ARG A 18 -9.11 -0.99 12.61
C ARG A 18 -8.90 0.10 13.65
N ASP A 19 -10.00 0.69 14.12
CA ASP A 19 -9.96 1.71 15.18
C ASP A 19 -9.60 1.14 16.56
N ASP A 20 -9.93 -0.12 16.80
CA ASP A 20 -9.66 -0.85 18.06
C ASP A 20 -8.20 -1.30 18.21
N LYS A 21 -7.35 -0.97 17.23
CA LYS A 21 -5.92 -1.35 17.16
C LYS A 21 -5.68 -2.86 17.19
N GLN A 22 -6.71 -3.66 16.96
CA GLN A 22 -6.54 -5.11 16.82
C GLN A 22 -5.91 -5.45 15.47
N PRO A 23 -5.25 -6.61 15.36
CA PRO A 23 -4.76 -7.10 14.08
C PRO A 23 -5.89 -7.21 13.04
N VAL A 24 -5.56 -6.89 11.79
CA VAL A 24 -6.42 -7.17 10.64
C VAL A 24 -6.22 -8.62 10.25
N TRP A 25 -7.27 -9.43 10.35
CA TRP A 25 -7.23 -10.83 9.97
C TRP A 25 -7.35 -11.00 8.44
N LEU A 26 -7.00 -12.18 7.95
CA LEU A 26 -6.87 -12.45 6.51
C LEU A 26 -8.13 -12.10 5.70
N ASP A 27 -9.31 -12.50 6.16
CA ASP A 27 -10.56 -12.25 5.43
C ASP A 27 -10.88 -10.76 5.36
N GLU A 28 -10.64 -10.03 6.44
CA GLU A 28 -10.77 -8.57 6.48
C GLU A 28 -9.77 -7.91 5.53
N TYR A 29 -8.51 -8.35 5.56
CA TYR A 29 -7.47 -7.85 4.64
C TYR A 29 -7.89 -8.03 3.18
N ARG A 30 -8.37 -9.22 2.80
CA ARG A 30 -8.86 -9.52 1.45
C ARG A 30 -10.08 -8.67 1.08
N SER A 31 -11.04 -8.52 1.99
CA SER A 31 -12.23 -7.69 1.77
C SER A 31 -11.90 -6.20 1.52
N LYS A 32 -10.75 -5.73 2.05
CA LYS A 32 -10.24 -4.36 1.89
C LYS A 32 -9.20 -4.25 0.76
N ASN A 33 -9.36 -5.04 -0.31
CA ASN A 33 -8.48 -5.06 -1.48
C ASN A 33 -7.05 -5.52 -1.16
N GLY A 34 -6.90 -6.41 -0.19
CA GLY A 34 -5.64 -7.11 0.09
C GLY A 34 -5.21 -7.98 -1.10
N TYR A 35 -3.90 -8.11 -1.32
CA TYR A 35 -3.29 -8.81 -2.47
C TYR A 35 -3.58 -8.24 -3.86
N GLU A 36 -4.42 -7.22 -4.04
CA GLU A 36 -4.70 -6.64 -5.36
C GLU A 36 -3.43 -6.20 -6.10
N GLY A 37 -2.51 -5.53 -5.40
CA GLY A 37 -1.23 -5.11 -5.98
C GLY A 37 -0.33 -6.29 -6.37
N ALA A 38 -0.28 -7.33 -5.53
CA ALA A 38 0.49 -8.54 -5.83
C ALA A 38 -0.08 -9.29 -7.04
N ARG A 39 -1.41 -9.40 -7.14
CA ARG A 39 -2.07 -10.01 -8.29
C ARG A 39 -1.77 -9.24 -9.56
N LYS A 40 -1.94 -7.91 -9.55
CA LYS A 40 -1.62 -7.05 -10.69
C LYS A 40 -0.18 -7.23 -11.16
N ALA A 41 0.77 -7.25 -10.21
CA ALA A 41 2.19 -7.43 -10.51
C ALA A 41 2.48 -8.80 -11.14
N LEU A 42 1.89 -9.87 -10.61
CA LEU A 42 2.19 -11.24 -11.05
C LEU A 42 1.49 -11.63 -12.36
N THR A 43 0.31 -11.08 -12.65
CA THR A 43 -0.50 -11.52 -13.79
C THR A 43 -0.57 -10.52 -14.93
N GLY A 44 -0.16 -9.26 -14.73
CA GLY A 44 -0.43 -8.18 -15.68
C GLY A 44 0.71 -7.21 -15.92
N LEU A 45 1.88 -7.40 -15.31
CA LEU A 45 3.05 -6.54 -15.52
C LEU A 45 4.30 -7.40 -15.73
N SER A 46 5.16 -6.96 -16.63
CA SER A 46 6.53 -7.45 -16.73
C SER A 46 7.39 -6.90 -15.58
N PRO A 47 8.51 -7.56 -15.26
CA PRO A 47 9.47 -7.06 -14.27
C PRO A 47 9.93 -5.63 -14.53
N ASP A 48 10.21 -5.28 -15.80
CA ASP A 48 10.68 -3.94 -16.17
C ASP A 48 9.62 -2.85 -15.95
N GLU A 49 8.36 -3.15 -16.26
CA GLU A 49 7.24 -2.23 -15.99
C GLU A 49 7.04 -1.98 -14.50
N ILE A 50 7.24 -3.01 -13.66
CA ILE A 50 7.17 -2.87 -12.20
C ILE A 50 8.28 -1.95 -11.71
N VAL A 51 9.52 -2.16 -12.19
CA VAL A 51 10.65 -1.32 -11.83
C VAL A 51 10.38 0.13 -12.25
N SER A 52 9.98 0.38 -13.50
CA SER A 52 9.68 1.73 -14.00
C SER A 52 8.63 2.43 -13.14
N GLN A 53 7.51 1.76 -12.83
CA GLN A 53 6.46 2.36 -12.00
C GLN A 53 6.95 2.77 -10.60
N VAL A 54 7.81 1.97 -9.97
CA VAL A 54 8.37 2.30 -8.65
C VAL A 54 9.36 3.48 -8.74
N LYS A 55 10.15 3.54 -9.81
CA LYS A 55 11.05 4.67 -10.09
C LYS A 55 10.26 5.97 -10.31
N ASP A 56 9.25 5.92 -11.16
CA ASP A 56 8.39 7.06 -11.49
C ASP A 56 7.62 7.57 -10.26
N ALA A 57 7.28 6.68 -9.33
CA ALA A 57 6.67 7.05 -8.05
C ALA A 57 7.64 7.76 -7.08
N GLY A 58 8.94 7.78 -7.36
CA GLY A 58 9.96 8.40 -6.50
C GLY A 58 10.05 7.76 -5.12
N LEU A 59 9.75 6.46 -5.00
CA LEU A 59 9.75 5.76 -3.72
C LEU A 59 11.19 5.68 -3.16
N LYS A 60 11.41 6.34 -2.02
CA LYS A 60 12.72 6.32 -1.33
C LYS A 60 12.76 5.26 -0.24
N GLY A 61 13.94 4.67 -0.06
CA GLY A 61 14.22 3.77 1.04
C GLY A 61 13.90 4.38 2.40
N ARG A 62 13.13 3.67 3.23
CA ARG A 62 12.72 4.11 4.58
C ARG A 62 13.61 3.54 5.70
N GLY A 63 14.73 2.90 5.36
CA GLY A 63 15.75 2.43 6.31
C GLY A 63 16.72 3.51 6.83
N GLY A 64 16.46 4.79 6.56
CA GLY A 64 17.26 5.92 7.05
C GLY A 64 18.17 6.60 6.01
N ALA A 65 18.72 5.85 5.05
CA ALA A 65 19.63 6.40 4.03
C ALA A 65 18.92 7.18 2.91
N GLY A 66 17.60 6.98 2.73
CA GLY A 66 16.84 7.71 1.71
C GLY A 66 17.21 7.38 0.26
N PHE A 67 17.84 6.22 0.02
CA PHE A 67 18.22 5.77 -1.33
C PHE A 67 17.02 5.84 -2.28
N SER A 68 17.24 6.47 -3.43
CA SER A 68 16.25 6.55 -4.50
C SER A 68 16.71 5.65 -5.64
N PRO A 69 15.86 4.77 -6.17
CA PRO A 69 16.17 4.03 -7.39
C PRO A 69 16.00 4.99 -8.57
N VAL A 70 16.90 5.96 -8.73
CA VAL A 70 17.05 6.65 -10.02
C VAL A 70 17.79 5.70 -10.96
#